data_AF-A0A9D5GR62-F1
#
_entry.id   AF-A0A9D5GR62-F1
#
_cell.length_a   1.000
_cell.length_b   1.000
_cell.length_c   1.000
_cell.angle_alpha   90.00
_cell.angle_beta   90.00
_cell.angle_gamma   90.00
#
_symmetry.space_group_name_H-M   'P 1'
#
loop_
_entity.id
_entity.type
_entity.pdbx_description
1 polymer ?
#
loop_
_entity_poly.entity_id
_entity_poly.type
_entity_poly.pdbx_seq_one_letter_code
_entity_poly.pdbx_strand_id
1 'polypeptide(L)'
;MEFWNKETEIRFFEEALKNFASPEQLFYDLTDGHFAYAPKNKTTKGQTLQSRNALIGQYTERWCKDFFQPIANDLKLHAVNSVVCPELGLTNTTDADVAFCTTNSTSQPAKNIKLIFEVKMSIVNNYSYDDVTKELKFEGDVKTHKGNPSILRSDAMLKAIGKSINIRVSGVESAKIPIIILGNSPITDSYKKKVDFLKQAGVIQGFVSLYPNPTISFAS
;
A
#
# COMPACT_ATOMS: atom_id res chain seq x y z
N MET A 1 3.67 -0.90 18.47
CA MET A 1 3.10 -0.66 17.14
C MET A 1 3.66 0.66 16.66
N GLU A 2 4.33 0.67 15.51
CA GLU A 2 4.92 1.89 14.93
C GLU A 2 4.31 2.14 13.56
N PHE A 3 3.98 3.38 13.26
CA PHE A 3 3.46 3.78 11.95
C PHE A 3 4.55 3.70 10.87
N TRP A 4 4.13 3.70 9.61
CA TRP A 4 5.03 3.75 8.46
C TRP A 4 5.92 5.01 8.56
N ASN A 5 7.22 4.83 8.33
CA ASN A 5 8.24 5.86 8.45
C ASN A 5 9.41 5.59 7.48
N LYS A 6 10.42 6.47 7.50
CA LYS A 6 11.60 6.37 6.63
C LYS A 6 12.41 5.11 6.92
N GLU A 7 12.52 4.75 8.19
CA GLU A 7 13.25 3.57 8.65
C GLU A 7 12.64 2.29 8.09
N THR A 8 11.31 2.24 7.97
CA THR A 8 10.58 1.14 7.33
C THR A 8 10.87 1.06 5.83
N GLU A 9 10.91 2.19 5.13
CA GLU A 9 11.27 2.23 3.71
C GLU A 9 12.72 1.82 3.44
N ILE A 10 13.66 2.28 4.29
CA ILE A 10 15.07 1.87 4.22
C ILE A 10 15.17 0.36 4.41
N ARG A 11 14.49 -0.18 5.43
CA ARG A 11 14.47 -1.63 5.69
C ARG A 11 13.95 -2.42 4.48
N PHE A 12 12.90 -1.93 3.80
CA PHE A 12 12.44 -2.55 2.55
C PHE A 12 13.55 -2.65 1.51
N PHE A 13 14.28 -1.56 1.25
CA PHE A 13 15.36 -1.56 0.26
C PHE A 13 16.50 -2.48 0.67
N GLU A 14 16.93 -2.43 1.94
CA GLU A 14 18.00 -3.28 2.48
C GLU A 14 17.64 -4.77 2.38
N GLU A 15 16.43 -5.15 2.80
CA GLU A 15 15.95 -6.53 2.72
C GLU A 15 15.82 -6.99 1.26
N ALA A 16 15.34 -6.14 0.36
CA ALA A 16 15.19 -6.48 -1.05
C ALA A 16 16.55 -6.67 -1.73
N LEU A 17 17.48 -5.73 -1.54
CA LEU A 17 18.85 -5.79 -2.08
C LEU A 17 19.62 -7.01 -1.57
N LYS A 18 19.43 -7.37 -0.29
CA LYS A 18 20.12 -8.51 0.32
C LYS A 18 19.64 -9.86 -0.19
N ASN A 19 18.35 -9.99 -0.48
CA ASN A 19 17.73 -11.31 -0.61
C ASN A 19 17.29 -11.66 -2.04
N PHE A 20 16.73 -10.71 -2.81
CA PHE A 20 15.97 -11.09 -4.01
C PHE A 20 15.86 -10.05 -5.12
N ALA A 21 16.46 -8.86 -4.99
CA ALA A 21 16.38 -7.83 -6.02
C ALA A 21 17.73 -7.15 -6.31
N SER A 22 18.01 -6.91 -7.59
CA SER A 22 19.15 -6.09 -8.00
C SER A 22 18.83 -4.59 -7.88
N PRO A 23 19.86 -3.70 -7.83
CA PRO A 23 19.65 -2.26 -7.81
C PRO A 23 18.75 -1.77 -8.96
N GLU A 24 18.92 -2.29 -10.17
CA GLU A 24 18.16 -1.90 -11.38
C GLU A 24 16.68 -2.29 -11.29
N GLN A 25 16.33 -3.25 -10.43
CA GLN A 25 14.94 -3.62 -10.17
C GLN A 25 14.26 -2.69 -9.16
N LEU A 26 15.04 -1.96 -8.35
CA LEU A 26 14.58 -1.13 -7.24
C LEU A 26 14.74 0.38 -7.48
N PHE A 27 15.72 0.77 -8.31
CA PHE A 27 16.11 2.15 -8.53
C PHE A 27 16.13 2.47 -10.02
N TYR A 28 15.82 3.73 -10.34
CA TYR A 28 16.08 4.29 -11.66
C TYR A 28 17.59 4.47 -11.80
N ASP A 29 18.13 3.98 -12.91
CA ASP A 29 19.51 4.25 -13.29
C ASP A 29 19.55 5.57 -14.06
N LEU A 30 20.00 6.63 -13.39
CA LEU A 30 20.12 7.98 -13.94
C LEU A 30 21.60 8.32 -14.16
N THR A 31 21.86 9.35 -14.95
CA THR A 31 23.24 9.75 -15.34
C THR A 31 24.20 10.01 -14.18
N ASP A 32 23.66 10.28 -12.98
CA ASP A 32 24.39 10.58 -11.77
C ASP A 32 24.05 9.64 -10.61
N GLY A 33 23.59 8.42 -10.94
CA GLY A 33 23.45 7.32 -9.99
C GLY A 33 22.05 6.70 -9.92
N HIS A 34 21.89 5.79 -8.96
CA HIS A 34 20.66 5.06 -8.70
C HIS A 34 19.73 5.84 -7.77
N PHE A 35 18.47 6.06 -8.17
CA PHE A 35 17.48 6.79 -7.37
C PHE A 35 16.14 6.05 -7.26
N ALA A 36 15.52 6.07 -6.08
CA ALA A 36 14.18 5.50 -5.89
C ALA A 36 13.16 6.26 -6.75
N TYR A 37 13.26 7.58 -6.86
CA TYR A 37 12.46 8.36 -7.79
C TYR A 37 13.32 9.35 -8.53
N ALA A 38 12.99 9.58 -9.81
CA ALA A 38 13.63 10.65 -10.55
C ALA A 38 13.34 12.01 -9.88
N PRO A 39 14.38 12.80 -9.54
CA PRO A 39 14.24 14.18 -9.12
C PRO A 39 13.46 15.03 -10.15
N LYS A 40 12.81 16.11 -9.71
CA LYS A 40 11.96 16.98 -10.55
C LYS A 40 12.65 17.57 -11.78
N ASN A 41 13.97 17.72 -11.77
CA ASN A 41 14.76 18.22 -12.89
C ASN A 41 15.34 17.12 -13.80
N LYS A 42 15.15 15.83 -13.50
CA LYS A 42 15.75 14.71 -14.26
C LYS A 42 14.72 13.95 -15.09
N THR A 43 15.16 13.34 -16.19
CA THR A 43 14.34 12.45 -17.02
C THR A 43 14.68 11.00 -16.71
N THR A 44 13.67 10.14 -16.63
CA THR A 44 13.84 8.68 -16.50
C THR A 44 14.14 8.01 -17.84
N LYS A 45 14.19 8.77 -18.95
CA LYS A 45 14.32 8.25 -20.33
C LYS A 45 13.31 7.12 -20.66
N GLY A 46 12.13 7.16 -20.06
CA GLY A 46 11.09 6.14 -20.24
C GLY A 46 11.26 4.87 -19.40
N GLN A 47 12.27 4.80 -18.53
CA GLN A 47 12.38 3.69 -17.57
C GLN A 47 11.13 3.60 -16.69
N THR A 48 10.74 2.37 -16.37
CA THR A 48 9.66 2.06 -15.44
C THR A 48 10.14 1.03 -14.43
N LEU A 49 9.70 1.15 -13.17
CA LEU A 49 10.09 0.23 -12.10
C LEU A 49 8.91 -0.67 -11.72
N GLN A 50 8.46 -1.48 -12.68
CA GLN A 50 7.36 -2.41 -12.47
C GLN A 50 7.72 -3.46 -11.41
N SER A 51 8.95 -3.99 -11.45
CA SER A 51 9.45 -4.97 -10.48
C SER A 51 9.38 -4.41 -9.06
N ARG A 52 9.93 -3.21 -8.80
CA ARG A 52 9.79 -2.56 -7.49
C ARG A 52 8.34 -2.41 -7.07
N ASN A 53 7.45 -1.96 -7.96
CA ASN A 53 6.05 -1.73 -7.61
C ASN A 53 5.36 -3.01 -7.12
N ALA A 54 5.71 -4.18 -7.69
CA ALA A 54 5.23 -5.46 -7.19
C ALA A 54 5.85 -5.83 -5.84
N LEU A 55 7.18 -5.66 -5.70
CA LEU A 55 7.91 -5.98 -4.47
C LEU A 55 7.43 -5.15 -3.27
N ILE A 56 7.28 -3.82 -3.44
CA ILE A 56 6.79 -2.95 -2.37
C ILE A 56 5.33 -3.25 -2.02
N GLY A 57 4.50 -3.64 -3.00
CA GLY A 57 3.13 -4.06 -2.75
C GLY A 57 3.09 -5.22 -1.76
N GLN A 58 3.77 -6.32 -2.08
CA GLN A 58 3.86 -7.50 -1.21
C GLN A 58 4.45 -7.17 0.17
N TYR A 59 5.47 -6.31 0.22
CA TYR A 59 6.06 -5.86 1.47
C TYR A 59 5.05 -5.10 2.33
N THR A 60 4.32 -4.15 1.75
CA THR A 60 3.33 -3.34 2.48
C THR A 60 2.13 -4.15 2.95
N GLU A 61 1.71 -5.18 2.21
CA GLU A 61 0.63 -6.08 2.64
C GLU A 61 1.03 -6.87 3.88
N ARG A 62 2.23 -7.46 3.88
CA ARG A 62 2.78 -8.16 5.06
C ARG A 62 2.94 -7.22 6.24
N TRP A 63 3.53 -6.05 5.99
CA TRP A 63 3.71 -5.01 7.01
C TRP A 63 2.37 -4.59 7.62
N CYS A 64 1.33 -4.39 6.81
CA CYS A 64 -0.02 -4.05 7.30
C CYS A 64 -0.58 -5.16 8.19
N LYS A 65 -0.47 -6.43 7.77
CA LYS A 65 -0.95 -7.55 8.59
C LYS A 65 -0.25 -7.60 9.95
N ASP A 66 1.06 -7.40 9.99
CA ASP A 66 1.81 -7.37 11.25
C ASP A 66 1.49 -6.11 12.10
N PHE A 67 1.32 -4.95 11.45
CA PHE A 67 0.88 -3.70 12.10
C PHE A 67 -0.48 -3.86 12.78
N PHE A 68 -1.44 -4.49 12.11
CA PHE A 68 -2.79 -4.67 12.62
C PHE A 68 -2.98 -5.92 13.50
N GLN A 69 -2.02 -6.85 13.54
CA GLN A 69 -2.13 -8.09 14.32
C GLN A 69 -2.46 -7.85 15.81
N PRO A 70 -1.84 -6.89 16.52
CA PRO A 70 -2.19 -6.62 17.92
C PRO A 70 -3.66 -6.17 18.08
N ILE A 71 -4.16 -5.32 17.17
CA ILE A 71 -5.56 -4.86 17.19
C ILE A 71 -6.51 -6.02 16.90
N ALA A 72 -6.18 -6.90 15.95
CA ALA A 72 -6.98 -8.09 15.68
C ALA A 72 -7.06 -8.99 16.92
N ASN A 73 -5.94 -9.21 17.61
CA ASN A 73 -5.89 -10.03 18.82
C ASN A 73 -6.76 -9.45 19.94
N ASP A 74 -6.74 -8.14 20.15
CA ASP A 74 -7.59 -7.46 21.15
C ASP A 74 -9.08 -7.65 20.87
N LEU A 75 -9.43 -7.77 19.58
CA LEU A 75 -10.78 -8.08 19.10
C LEU A 75 -11.10 -9.59 19.07
N LYS A 76 -10.18 -10.45 19.52
CA LYS A 76 -10.26 -11.92 19.42
C LYS A 76 -10.40 -12.42 17.98
N LEU A 77 -9.70 -11.77 17.06
CA LEU A 77 -9.63 -12.06 15.63
C LEU A 77 -8.18 -12.29 15.19
N HIS A 78 -8.01 -12.64 13.92
CA HIS A 78 -6.71 -12.78 13.26
C HIS A 78 -6.58 -11.78 12.11
N ALA A 79 -5.43 -11.11 11.99
CA ALA A 79 -5.07 -10.39 10.77
C ALA A 79 -4.46 -11.39 9.77
N VAL A 80 -5.08 -11.53 8.60
CA VAL A 80 -4.71 -12.53 7.60
C VAL A 80 -4.46 -11.85 6.26
N ASN A 81 -3.34 -12.14 5.62
CA ASN A 81 -3.04 -11.72 4.25
C ASN A 81 -3.71 -12.60 3.21
N SER A 82 -3.92 -12.07 2.00
CA SER A 82 -4.32 -12.85 0.81
C SER A 82 -5.58 -13.69 1.05
N VAL A 83 -6.63 -13.05 1.57
CA VAL A 83 -7.87 -13.74 1.95
C VAL A 83 -8.73 -14.02 0.73
N VAL A 84 -9.04 -15.29 0.52
CA VAL A 84 -9.84 -15.80 -0.59
C VAL A 84 -11.23 -16.15 -0.05
N CYS A 85 -12.26 -15.60 -0.69
CA CYS A 85 -13.65 -15.80 -0.31
C CYS A 85 -14.54 -15.67 -1.55
N PRO A 86 -14.86 -16.78 -2.24
CA PRO A 86 -15.67 -16.76 -3.45
C PRO A 86 -17.06 -16.14 -3.25
N GLU A 87 -17.64 -16.26 -2.05
CA GLU A 87 -18.92 -15.61 -1.66
C GLU A 87 -18.88 -14.08 -1.76
N LEU A 88 -17.68 -13.49 -1.70
CA LEU A 88 -17.43 -12.05 -1.83
C LEU A 88 -16.78 -11.67 -3.17
N GLY A 89 -16.72 -12.61 -4.12
CA GLY A 89 -16.01 -12.42 -5.39
C GLY A 89 -14.49 -12.33 -5.24
N LEU A 90 -13.94 -12.74 -4.09
CA LEU A 90 -12.51 -12.77 -3.81
C LEU A 90 -11.95 -14.15 -4.20
N THR A 91 -11.08 -14.18 -5.20
CA THR A 91 -10.47 -15.40 -5.74
C THR A 91 -8.96 -15.39 -5.51
N ASN A 92 -8.24 -16.45 -5.88
CA ASN A 92 -6.77 -16.46 -5.83
C ASN A 92 -6.09 -15.39 -6.69
N THR A 93 -6.81 -14.76 -7.63
CA THR A 93 -6.28 -13.70 -8.51
C THR A 93 -6.74 -12.30 -8.13
N THR A 94 -7.69 -12.20 -7.19
CA THR A 94 -8.24 -10.94 -6.65
C THR A 94 -8.64 -11.17 -5.20
N ASP A 95 -7.70 -11.64 -4.39
CA ASP A 95 -7.87 -11.86 -2.95
C ASP A 95 -7.93 -10.53 -2.20
N ALA A 96 -8.32 -10.53 -0.93
CA ALA A 96 -8.20 -9.36 -0.08
C ALA A 96 -6.77 -9.26 0.48
N ASP A 97 -6.17 -8.08 0.39
CA ASP A 97 -4.77 -7.82 0.76
C ASP A 97 -4.52 -8.15 2.25
N VAL A 98 -5.40 -7.66 3.13
CA VAL A 98 -5.49 -8.04 4.55
C VAL A 98 -6.96 -8.11 4.98
N ALA A 99 -7.33 -9.04 5.84
CA ALA A 99 -8.63 -9.04 6.51
C ALA A 99 -8.53 -9.43 7.98
N PHE A 100 -9.50 -8.98 8.77
CA PHE A 100 -9.73 -9.55 10.10
C PHE A 100 -10.71 -10.71 10.01
N CYS A 101 -10.26 -11.87 10.48
CA CYS A 101 -10.99 -13.11 10.39
C CYS A 101 -11.15 -13.78 11.76
N THR A 102 -12.22 -14.54 11.94
CA THR A 102 -12.43 -15.37 13.14
C THR A 102 -11.54 -16.61 13.18
N THR A 103 -10.89 -16.96 12.06
CA THR A 103 -9.93 -18.06 11.96
C THR A 103 -8.66 -17.59 11.27
N ASN A 104 -7.54 -18.24 11.56
CA ASN A 104 -6.24 -17.94 10.94
C ASN A 104 -6.02 -18.77 9.67
N SER A 105 -6.82 -18.51 8.63
CA SER A 105 -6.76 -19.20 7.33
C SER A 105 -6.95 -18.21 6.19
N THR A 106 -6.27 -18.42 5.06
CA THR A 106 -6.44 -17.59 3.86
C THR A 106 -7.78 -17.84 3.17
N SER A 107 -8.19 -19.12 3.06
CA SER A 107 -9.52 -19.48 2.58
C SER A 107 -10.54 -19.24 3.69
N GLN A 108 -11.53 -18.39 3.40
CA GLN A 108 -12.54 -17.96 4.37
C GLN A 108 -13.96 -18.00 3.75
N PRO A 109 -14.97 -18.53 4.46
CA PRO A 109 -16.36 -18.20 4.17
C PRO A 109 -16.65 -16.74 4.59
N ALA A 110 -17.63 -16.08 3.98
CA ALA A 110 -17.89 -14.65 4.22
C ALA A 110 -18.17 -14.37 5.71
N LYS A 111 -18.89 -15.28 6.39
CA LYS A 111 -19.23 -15.16 7.81
C LYS A 111 -18.02 -15.00 8.74
N ASN A 112 -16.84 -15.47 8.34
CA ASN A 112 -15.63 -15.38 9.15
C ASN A 112 -14.91 -14.04 8.98
N ILE A 113 -15.17 -13.31 7.90
CA ILE A 113 -14.53 -12.03 7.60
C ILE A 113 -15.30 -10.91 8.31
N LYS A 114 -14.58 -10.13 9.11
CA LYS A 114 -15.15 -9.05 9.94
C LYS A 114 -14.74 -7.66 9.48
N LEU A 115 -13.64 -7.56 8.75
CA LEU A 115 -13.10 -6.31 8.21
C LEU A 115 -12.17 -6.65 7.05
N ILE A 116 -12.23 -5.88 5.97
CA ILE A 116 -11.30 -5.98 4.83
C ILE A 116 -10.47 -4.70 4.76
N PHE A 117 -9.18 -4.87 4.53
CA PHE A 117 -8.27 -3.79 4.19
C PHE A 117 -7.73 -4.00 2.78
N GLU A 118 -7.83 -2.96 1.97
CA GLU A 118 -7.16 -2.89 0.66
C GLU A 118 -5.93 -1.99 0.81
N VAL A 119 -4.75 -2.52 0.52
CA VAL A 119 -3.47 -1.84 0.68
C VAL A 119 -3.11 -1.13 -0.63
N LYS A 120 -2.91 0.18 -0.54
CA LYS A 120 -2.47 1.07 -1.62
C LYS A 120 -1.32 1.96 -1.13
N MET A 121 -0.39 1.32 -0.41
CA MET A 121 0.86 1.92 0.05
C MET A 121 1.97 1.73 -0.99
N SER A 122 3.03 2.54 -0.89
CA SER A 122 4.25 2.42 -1.71
C SER A 122 5.44 3.09 -1.02
N ILE A 123 6.60 3.16 -1.66
CA ILE A 123 7.63 4.13 -1.25
C ILE A 123 7.07 5.55 -1.45
N VAL A 124 7.38 6.45 -0.52
CA VAL A 124 6.91 7.84 -0.52
C VAL A 124 8.08 8.82 -0.57
N ASN A 125 9.22 8.46 0.02
CA ASN A 125 10.42 9.30 0.00
C ASN A 125 11.35 8.91 -1.15
N ASN A 126 12.30 9.78 -1.46
CA ASN A 126 13.37 9.52 -2.40
C ASN A 126 14.66 9.13 -1.67
N TYR A 127 15.34 8.16 -2.26
CA TYR A 127 16.63 7.66 -1.79
C TYR A 127 17.56 7.51 -2.99
N SER A 128 18.84 7.79 -2.80
CA SER A 128 19.90 7.37 -3.70
C SER A 128 20.58 6.12 -3.15
N TYR A 129 21.13 5.31 -4.04
CA TYR A 129 21.88 4.11 -3.69
C TYR A 129 23.28 4.18 -4.32
N ASP A 130 24.30 3.97 -3.51
CA ASP A 130 25.70 3.96 -3.95
C ASP A 130 26.17 2.50 -4.14
N ASP A 131 26.57 2.16 -5.36
CA ASP A 131 27.00 0.79 -5.67
C ASP A 131 28.35 0.40 -5.05
N VAL A 132 29.18 1.37 -4.70
CA VAL A 132 30.50 1.15 -4.10
C VAL A 132 30.37 0.95 -2.60
N THR A 133 29.70 1.86 -1.90
CA THR A 133 29.53 1.78 -0.44
C THR A 133 28.38 0.85 -0.04
N LYS A 134 27.46 0.54 -0.96
CA LYS A 134 26.21 -0.20 -0.71
C LYS A 134 25.27 0.51 0.26
N GLU A 135 25.37 1.83 0.36
CA GLU A 135 24.58 2.64 1.29
C GLU A 135 23.39 3.30 0.60
N LEU A 136 22.31 3.48 1.38
CA LEU A 136 21.14 4.27 1.00
C LEU A 136 21.23 5.65 1.62
N LYS A 137 21.05 6.68 0.80
CA LYS A 137 21.02 8.08 1.27
C LYS A 137 19.67 8.70 0.99
N PHE A 138 19.11 9.38 1.99
CA PHE A 138 17.86 10.12 1.83
C PHE A 138 18.08 11.37 0.97
N GLU A 139 17.24 11.52 -0.07
CA GLU A 139 17.31 12.62 -1.03
C GLU A 139 16.14 13.61 -0.87
N GLY A 140 15.03 13.20 -0.26
CA GLY A 140 13.91 14.09 0.04
C GLY A 140 12.56 13.38 0.16
N ASP A 141 11.52 14.14 0.47
CA ASP A 141 10.15 13.62 0.57
C ASP A 141 9.42 13.63 -0.79
N VAL A 142 8.13 13.28 -0.78
CA VAL A 142 7.27 13.22 -1.98
C VAL A 142 7.24 14.52 -2.79
N LYS A 143 7.62 15.66 -2.20
CA LYS A 143 7.64 16.96 -2.89
C LYS A 143 8.90 17.17 -3.73
N THR A 144 9.95 16.36 -3.57
CA THR A 144 11.24 16.58 -4.25
C THR A 144 11.39 15.79 -5.55
N HIS A 145 10.51 14.81 -5.79
CA HIS A 145 10.62 13.90 -6.94
C HIS A 145 9.37 13.89 -7.85
N LYS A 146 9.48 13.18 -8.97
CA LYS A 146 8.39 13.03 -9.97
C LYS A 146 7.49 11.82 -9.75
N GLY A 147 7.91 10.89 -8.91
CA GLY A 147 7.13 9.70 -8.57
C GLY A 147 5.81 10.03 -7.90
N ASN A 148 4.75 9.32 -8.28
CA ASN A 148 3.48 9.36 -7.58
C ASN A 148 3.36 8.12 -6.68
N PRO A 149 3.25 8.29 -5.34
CA PRO A 149 2.82 7.23 -4.44
C PRO A 149 1.54 6.53 -4.91
N SER A 150 1.35 5.28 -4.51
CA SER A 150 0.29 4.41 -5.05
C SER A 150 -1.10 5.04 -4.98
N ILE A 151 -1.54 5.50 -3.80
CA ILE A 151 -2.88 6.11 -3.61
C ILE A 151 -3.07 7.45 -4.36
N LEU A 152 -1.99 8.11 -4.80
CA LEU A 152 -2.06 9.32 -5.62
C LEU A 152 -2.29 8.99 -7.11
N ARG A 153 -2.11 7.74 -7.53
CA ARG A 153 -2.35 7.32 -8.92
C ARG A 153 -3.83 6.97 -9.14
N SER A 154 -4.40 7.54 -10.19
CA SER A 154 -5.80 7.28 -10.57
C SER A 154 -6.09 5.80 -10.80
N ASP A 155 -5.18 5.05 -11.41
CA ASP A 155 -5.38 3.63 -11.69
C ASP A 155 -5.49 2.80 -10.40
N ALA A 156 -4.66 3.10 -9.40
CA ALA A 156 -4.67 2.42 -8.10
C ALA A 156 -5.95 2.72 -7.31
N MET A 157 -6.40 3.98 -7.32
CA MET A 157 -7.66 4.40 -6.70
C MET A 157 -8.86 3.73 -7.38
N LEU A 158 -8.91 3.71 -8.71
CA LEU A 158 -10.00 3.05 -9.45
C LEU A 158 -10.03 1.54 -9.20
N LYS A 159 -8.88 0.88 -9.07
CA LYS A 159 -8.80 -0.54 -8.69
C LYS A 159 -9.38 -0.79 -7.29
N ALA A 160 -8.99 0.03 -6.30
CA ALA A 160 -9.52 -0.07 -4.93
C ALA A 160 -11.05 0.12 -4.89
N ILE A 161 -11.56 1.11 -5.62
CA ILE A 161 -13.00 1.36 -5.75
C ILE A 161 -13.70 0.20 -6.45
N GLY A 162 -13.17 -0.25 -7.59
CA GLY A 162 -13.74 -1.34 -8.39
C GLY A 162 -13.83 -2.65 -7.61
N LYS A 163 -12.77 -3.02 -6.88
CA LYS A 163 -12.75 -4.20 -6.01
C LYS A 163 -13.77 -4.08 -4.88
N SER A 164 -13.87 -2.90 -4.25
CA SER A 164 -14.85 -2.65 -3.19
C SER A 164 -16.30 -2.77 -3.71
N ILE A 165 -16.59 -2.25 -4.90
CA ILE A 165 -17.89 -2.41 -5.55
C ILE A 165 -18.16 -3.89 -5.85
N ASN A 166 -17.19 -4.62 -6.41
CA ASN A 166 -17.33 -6.04 -6.71
C ASN A 166 -17.69 -6.87 -5.46
N ILE A 167 -17.01 -6.59 -4.34
CA ILE A 167 -17.34 -7.21 -3.05
C ILE A 167 -18.80 -6.89 -2.68
N ARG A 168 -19.19 -5.61 -2.70
CA ARG A 168 -20.53 -5.14 -2.29
C ARG A 168 -21.68 -5.75 -3.09
N VAL A 169 -21.45 -6.09 -4.36
CA VAL A 169 -22.48 -6.68 -5.22
C VAL A 169 -22.48 -8.21 -5.20
N SER A 170 -21.57 -8.85 -4.46
CA SER A 170 -21.42 -10.31 -4.44
C SER A 170 -22.46 -11.05 -3.58
N GLY A 171 -23.11 -10.37 -2.63
CA GLY A 171 -24.17 -10.99 -1.83
C GLY A 171 -24.52 -10.24 -0.55
N VAL A 172 -25.55 -10.71 0.17
CA VAL A 172 -26.09 -10.03 1.38
C VAL A 172 -25.05 -9.91 2.50
N GLU A 173 -24.22 -10.92 2.69
CA GLU A 173 -23.19 -10.91 3.73
C GLU A 173 -22.10 -9.85 3.44
N SER A 174 -21.82 -9.58 2.17
CA SER A 174 -20.85 -8.55 1.77
C SER A 174 -21.25 -7.14 2.22
N ALA A 175 -22.54 -6.84 2.33
CA ALA A 175 -23.04 -5.51 2.67
C ALA A 175 -22.69 -5.09 4.11
N LYS A 176 -22.38 -6.06 4.99
CA LYS A 176 -22.11 -5.84 6.41
C LYS A 176 -20.61 -5.76 6.73
N ILE A 177 -19.75 -6.20 5.83
CA ILE A 177 -18.29 -6.27 6.06
C ILE A 177 -17.69 -4.90 5.77
N PRO A 178 -17.13 -4.16 6.75
CA PRO A 178 -16.51 -2.89 6.46
C PRO A 178 -15.26 -3.08 5.60
N ILE A 179 -15.00 -2.12 4.71
CA ILE A 179 -13.84 -2.08 3.81
C ILE A 179 -13.08 -0.77 4.07
N ILE A 180 -11.79 -0.87 4.35
CA ILE A 180 -10.90 0.28 4.58
C ILE A 180 -9.79 0.25 3.54
N ILE A 181 -9.53 1.40 2.91
CA ILE A 181 -8.38 1.54 2.01
C ILE A 181 -7.22 2.14 2.80
N LEU A 182 -6.08 1.46 2.78
CA LEU A 182 -4.87 1.88 3.48
C LEU A 182 -3.90 2.54 2.49
N GLY A 183 -3.43 3.73 2.83
CA GLY A 183 -2.40 4.44 2.08
C GLY A 183 -1.27 4.89 3.00
N ASN A 184 -0.29 5.57 2.42
CA ASN A 184 0.79 6.21 3.17
C ASN A 184 1.21 7.55 2.59
N SER A 185 0.32 8.18 1.82
CA SER A 185 0.44 9.55 1.35
C SER A 185 -0.92 10.23 1.38
N PRO A 186 -0.98 11.56 1.25
CA PRO A 186 -2.25 12.26 1.07
C PRO A 186 -3.01 11.73 -0.15
N ILE A 187 -4.33 11.85 -0.15
CA ILE A 187 -5.18 11.61 -1.33
C ILE A 187 -5.19 12.88 -2.18
N THR A 188 -5.23 12.71 -3.50
CA THR A 188 -5.35 13.83 -4.44
C THR A 188 -6.67 14.59 -4.24
N ASP A 189 -6.63 15.92 -4.37
CA ASP A 189 -7.82 16.77 -4.16
C ASP A 189 -9.01 16.38 -5.05
N SER A 190 -8.74 15.93 -6.28
CA SER A 190 -9.76 15.47 -7.23
C SER A 190 -10.53 14.24 -6.75
N TYR A 191 -9.99 13.46 -5.80
CA TYR A 191 -10.64 12.29 -5.24
C TYR A 191 -11.29 12.53 -3.88
N LYS A 192 -11.04 13.65 -3.19
CA LYS A 192 -11.61 13.93 -1.86
C LYS A 192 -13.14 13.80 -1.84
N LYS A 193 -13.83 14.52 -2.73
CA LYS A 193 -15.29 14.46 -2.86
C LYS A 193 -15.79 13.06 -3.23
N LYS A 194 -15.03 12.33 -4.05
CA LYS A 194 -15.37 10.95 -4.44
C LYS A 194 -15.25 9.98 -3.26
N VAL A 195 -14.21 10.14 -2.43
CA VAL A 195 -14.01 9.38 -1.20
C VAL A 195 -15.19 9.60 -0.24
N ASP A 196 -15.63 10.84 -0.07
CA ASP A 196 -16.79 11.15 0.78
C ASP A 196 -18.07 10.48 0.27
N PHE A 197 -18.31 10.51 -1.04
CA PHE A 197 -19.47 9.81 -1.63
C PHE A 197 -19.40 8.30 -1.45
N LEU A 198 -18.23 7.68 -1.60
CA LEU A 198 -18.05 6.23 -1.38
C LEU A 198 -18.34 5.84 0.06
N LYS A 199 -17.99 6.71 1.02
CA LYS A 199 -18.31 6.54 2.43
C LYS A 199 -19.79 6.69 2.72
N GLN A 200 -20.41 7.74 2.21
CA GLN A 200 -21.85 7.98 2.35
C GLN A 200 -22.69 6.85 1.75
N ALA A 201 -22.26 6.30 0.60
CA ALA A 201 -22.90 5.17 -0.05
C ALA A 201 -22.63 3.81 0.63
N GLY A 202 -21.80 3.76 1.67
CA GLY A 202 -21.44 2.51 2.37
C GLY A 202 -20.54 1.57 1.56
N VAL A 203 -20.00 2.02 0.42
CA VAL A 203 -19.10 1.20 -0.41
C VAL A 203 -17.77 0.97 0.31
N ILE A 204 -17.16 2.04 0.81
CA ILE A 204 -15.87 2.02 1.53
C ILE A 204 -16.03 2.83 2.83
N GLN A 205 -15.66 2.29 3.97
CA GLN A 205 -15.87 2.93 5.27
C GLN A 205 -14.80 3.97 5.62
N GLY A 206 -13.63 3.90 5.00
CA GLY A 206 -12.60 4.91 5.18
C GLY A 206 -11.39 4.72 4.28
N PHE A 207 -10.67 5.83 4.11
CA PHE A 207 -9.32 5.86 3.58
C PHE A 207 -8.40 6.34 4.70
N VAL A 208 -7.41 5.55 5.07
CA VAL A 208 -6.54 5.81 6.23
C VAL A 208 -5.10 5.82 5.78
N SER A 209 -4.37 6.90 6.12
CA SER A 209 -2.92 6.93 5.95
C SER A 209 -2.25 6.30 7.17
N LEU A 210 -1.36 5.34 6.95
CA LEU A 210 -0.49 4.77 7.98
C LEU A 210 0.88 5.45 8.06
N TYR A 211 1.08 6.54 7.31
CA TYR A 211 2.21 7.44 7.47
C TYR A 211 1.66 8.79 7.96
N PRO A 212 1.80 9.12 9.26
CA PRO A 212 1.14 10.28 9.86
C PRO A 212 1.67 11.61 9.28
N ASN A 213 2.97 11.71 9.03
CA ASN A 213 3.62 12.90 8.50
C ASN A 213 4.49 12.55 7.28
N PRO A 214 3.87 12.27 6.11
CA PRO A 214 4.60 11.87 4.91
C PRO A 214 5.44 13.00 4.29
N THR A 215 5.22 14.23 4.76
CA THR A 215 6.00 15.42 4.45
C THR A 215 6.35 16.09 5.76
N ILE A 216 7.54 16.67 5.89
CA ILE A 216 7.97 17.41 7.08
C ILE A 216 7.11 18.68 7.30
N SER A 217 6.22 19.03 6.36
CA SER A 217 5.46 20.29 6.33
C SER A 217 4.00 20.25 6.84
N PHE A 218 3.64 19.38 7.77
CA PHE A 218 2.37 19.54 8.51
C PHE A 218 2.62 19.38 10.01
N ALA A 219 3.52 20.22 10.54
CA ALA A 219 3.40 20.70 11.91
C ALA A 219 2.66 22.04 11.85
N SER A 220 1.37 22.00 12.18
CA SER A 220 0.60 23.13 12.68
C SER A 220 -0.49 22.60 13.60
#